data_AF-A0A2E1ZBE8-F1
#
_entry.id   AF-A0A2E1ZBE8-F1
#
_cell.length_a   1.000
_cell.length_b   1.000
_cell.length_c   1.000
_cell.angle_alpha   90.00
_cell.angle_beta   90.00
_cell.angle_gamma   90.00
#
_symmetry.space_group_name_H-M   'P 1'
#
loop_
_entity.id
_entity.type
_entity.pdbx_description
1 polymer ?
#
loop_
_entity_poly.entity_id
_entity_poly.type
_entity_poly.pdbx_seq_one_letter_code
_entity_poly.pdbx_strand_id
1 'polypeptide(L)'
;MTLEKQKVQECSICKEDIDVQDFGNGKTWEFGHNAEPVNDGRCCTKCNWDVVIQERLRQHGYSEEQIKAEPTFEEYTRDILPRIIKHMDSRKYWGIRGSN
;
A
#
# COMPACT_ATOMS: atom_id res chain seq x y z
N MET A 1 -13.26 30.20 -7.64
CA MET A 1 -13.52 28.83 -7.18
C MET A 1 -12.42 28.50 -6.20
N THR A 2 -12.69 28.61 -4.91
CA THR A 2 -11.73 28.24 -3.86
C THR A 2 -11.55 26.73 -3.91
N LEU A 3 -10.35 26.28 -4.24
CA LEU A 3 -9.95 24.89 -4.11
C LEU A 3 -9.96 24.59 -2.61
N GLU A 4 -11.06 24.05 -2.09
CA GLU A 4 -11.07 23.52 -0.73
C GLU A 4 -10.09 22.35 -0.71
N LYS A 5 -8.97 22.58 -0.03
CA LYS A 5 -7.90 21.60 0.15
C LYS A 5 -8.51 20.39 0.86
N GLN A 6 -8.68 19.30 0.14
CA GLN A 6 -9.26 18.05 0.61
C GLN A 6 -8.55 17.64 1.91
N LYS A 7 -9.34 17.42 2.97
CA LYS A 7 -8.83 17.13 4.30
C LYS A 7 -8.16 15.76 4.26
N VAL A 8 -6.84 15.74 4.34
CA VAL A 8 -6.06 14.50 4.43
C VAL A 8 -6.41 13.80 5.75
N GLN A 9 -6.76 12.52 5.68
CA GLN A 9 -7.12 11.74 6.86
C GLN A 9 -5.85 11.26 7.56
N GLU A 10 -5.81 11.32 8.88
CA GLU A 10 -4.67 10.86 9.68
C GLU A 10 -4.72 9.33 9.88
N CYS A 11 -3.56 8.68 9.75
CA CYS A 11 -3.37 7.27 10.03
C CYS A 11 -3.54 7.00 11.52
N SER A 12 -4.45 6.09 11.87
CA SER A 12 -4.71 5.72 13.27
C SER A 12 -3.51 5.09 13.99
N ILE A 13 -2.53 4.55 13.24
CA ILE A 13 -1.35 3.85 13.78
C ILE A 13 -0.16 4.81 13.93
N CYS A 14 0.35 5.39 12.84
CA CYS A 14 1.55 6.24 12.87
C CYS A 14 1.27 7.72 13.08
N LYS A 15 0.02 8.17 13.02
CA LYS A 15 -0.39 9.58 13.12
C LYS A 15 0.11 10.49 11.99
N GLU A 16 0.67 9.90 10.93
CA GLU A 16 0.96 10.61 9.68
C GLU A 16 -0.25 10.59 8.75
N ASP A 17 -0.19 11.39 7.68
CA ASP A 17 -1.21 11.44 6.64
C ASP A 17 -1.39 10.09 5.93
N ILE A 18 -2.64 9.72 5.65
CA ILE A 18 -2.98 8.57 4.79
C ILE A 18 -2.63 8.92 3.34
N ASP A 19 -1.92 8.00 2.69
CA ASP A 19 -1.54 8.10 1.29
C ASP A 19 -2.72 7.90 0.33
N VAL A 20 -2.67 8.63 -0.78
CA VAL A 20 -3.60 8.46 -1.90
C VAL A 20 -3.12 7.33 -2.79
N GLN A 21 -3.97 6.32 -2.98
CA GLN A 21 -3.69 5.19 -3.86
C GLN A 21 -4.25 5.50 -5.26
N ASP A 22 -3.36 5.76 -6.22
CA ASP A 22 -3.70 5.95 -7.63
C ASP A 22 -3.64 4.60 -8.37
N PHE A 23 -4.74 4.23 -9.03
CA PHE A 23 -4.83 2.99 -9.80
C PHE A 23 -4.34 3.13 -11.25
N GLY A 24 -3.87 4.32 -11.67
CA GLY A 24 -3.34 4.57 -13.01
C GLY A 24 -4.40 4.67 -14.11
N ASN A 25 -5.69 4.67 -13.74
CA ASN A 25 -6.84 4.78 -14.66
C ASN A 25 -7.68 6.05 -14.41
N GLY A 26 -7.09 7.04 -13.74
CA GLY A 26 -7.77 8.27 -13.34
C GLY A 26 -8.69 8.12 -12.12
N LYS A 27 -8.66 6.97 -11.44
CA LYS A 27 -9.36 6.76 -10.16
C LYS A 27 -8.36 6.68 -9.02
N THR A 28 -8.71 7.33 -7.91
CA THR A 28 -7.93 7.32 -6.68
C THR A 28 -8.74 6.76 -5.51
N TRP A 29 -8.04 6.23 -4.52
CA TRP A 29 -8.60 5.86 -3.21
C TRP A 29 -7.86 6.59 -2.10
N GLU A 30 -8.59 7.29 -1.23
CA GLU A 30 -8.01 8.25 -0.28
C GLU A 30 -8.33 7.92 1.19
N PHE A 31 -9.16 6.90 1.44
CA PHE A 31 -9.63 6.57 2.79
C PHE A 31 -8.72 5.58 3.54
N GLY A 32 -7.54 5.27 2.97
CA GLY A 32 -6.56 4.34 3.54
C GLY A 32 -7.04 2.89 3.60
N HIS A 33 -6.33 2.06 4.35
CA HIS A 33 -6.63 0.64 4.58
C HIS A 33 -7.36 0.44 5.91
N ASN A 34 -8.05 -0.69 6.05
CA ASN A 34 -8.61 -1.11 7.34
C ASN A 34 -7.46 -1.41 8.31
N ALA A 35 -7.47 -0.83 9.52
CA ALA A 35 -6.46 -1.05 10.55
C ALA A 35 -6.70 -2.31 11.40
N GLU A 36 -7.81 -3.02 11.22
CA GLU A 36 -8.10 -4.26 11.92
C GLU A 36 -7.06 -5.35 11.57
N PRO A 37 -6.59 -6.11 12.57
CA PRO A 37 -7.11 -6.19 13.94
C PRO A 37 -6.38 -5.28 14.96
N VAL A 38 -5.51 -4.36 14.51
CA VAL A 38 -4.70 -3.52 15.39
C VAL A 38 -5.56 -2.52 16.16
N ASN A 39 -6.54 -1.91 15.48
CA ASN A 39 -7.60 -1.07 16.05
C ASN A 39 -8.73 -0.85 15.03
N ASP A 40 -9.78 -0.12 15.41
CA ASP A 40 -10.98 0.13 14.59
C ASP A 40 -10.83 1.28 13.57
N GLY A 41 -9.59 1.72 13.31
CA GLY A 41 -9.29 2.90 12.48
C GLY A 41 -8.97 2.61 11.02
N ARG A 42 -8.45 3.64 10.34
CA ARG A 42 -7.84 3.54 9.01
C ARG A 42 -6.33 3.74 9.10
N CYS A 43 -5.56 3.10 8.22
CA CYS A 43 -4.11 3.25 8.20
C CYS A 43 -3.55 3.50 6.79
N CYS A 44 -2.35 4.08 6.72
CA CYS A 44 -1.61 4.27 5.47
C CYS A 44 -1.05 2.94 4.94
N THR A 45 -0.60 2.92 3.69
CA THR A 45 -0.05 1.72 3.02
C THR A 45 1.16 1.16 3.75
N LYS A 46 2.04 2.01 4.28
CA LYS A 46 3.19 1.58 5.09
C LYS A 46 2.76 0.82 6.33
N CYS A 47 1.86 1.40 7.14
CA CYS A 47 1.34 0.72 8.34
C CYS A 47 0.52 -0.54 8.01
N ASN A 48 -0.21 -0.53 6.89
CA ASN A 48 -0.92 -1.72 6.44
C ASN A 48 0.05 -2.87 6.17
N TRP A 49 1.18 -2.60 5.51
CA TRP A 49 2.22 -3.59 5.21
C TRP A 49 2.98 -4.05 6.46
N ASP A 50 3.56 -3.09 7.19
CA ASP A 50 4.51 -3.38 8.26
C ASP A 50 3.85 -3.80 9.58
N VAL A 51 2.55 -3.51 9.77
CA VAL A 51 1.87 -3.76 11.05
C VAL A 51 0.62 -4.60 10.85
N VAL A 52 -0.32 -4.14 10.02
CA VAL A 52 -1.66 -4.73 9.97
C VAL A 52 -1.66 -6.10 9.31
N ILE A 53 -1.03 -6.25 8.14
CA ILE A 53 -0.94 -7.54 7.44
C ILE A 53 -0.18 -8.55 8.30
N GLN A 54 0.90 -8.14 8.96
CA GLN A 54 1.64 -9.01 9.87
C GLN A 54 0.75 -9.50 11.02
N GLU A 55 -0.03 -8.62 11.65
CA GLU A 55 -0.93 -9.02 12.73
C GLU A 55 -2.05 -9.95 12.25
N ARG A 56 -2.59 -9.73 11.05
CA ARG A 56 -3.55 -10.66 10.43
C ARG A 56 -2.92 -12.05 10.26
N LEU A 57 -1.68 -12.12 9.77
CA LEU A 57 -0.96 -13.39 9.62
C LEU A 57 -0.73 -14.07 10.99
N ARG A 58 -0.40 -13.33 12.04
CA ARG A 58 -0.30 -13.88 13.42
C ARG A 58 -1.61 -14.53 13.85
N GLN A 59 -2.75 -13.85 13.65
CA GLN A 59 -4.06 -14.39 14.00
C GLN A 59 -4.45 -15.64 13.19
N HIS A 60 -3.90 -15.79 11.98
CA HIS A 60 -4.07 -16.98 11.15
C HIS A 60 -3.02 -18.08 11.40
N GLY A 61 -2.15 -17.93 12.41
CA GLY A 61 -1.25 -18.98 12.87
C GLY A 61 0.12 -19.05 12.18
N TYR A 62 0.52 -17.99 11.48
CA TYR A 62 1.86 -17.90 10.88
C TYR A 62 2.93 -17.68 11.98
N SER A 63 4.09 -18.32 11.83
CA SER A 63 5.19 -18.14 12.78
C SER A 63 5.88 -16.78 12.60
N GLU A 64 6.53 -16.29 13.64
CA GLU A 64 7.32 -15.06 13.58
C GLU A 64 8.44 -15.11 12.53
N GLU A 65 9.00 -16.30 12.28
CA GLU A 65 10.00 -16.49 11.23
C GLU A 65 9.40 -16.32 9.83
N GLN A 66 8.20 -16.88 9.59
CA GLN A 66 7.50 -16.71 8.32
C GLN A 66 7.08 -15.25 8.08
N ILE A 67 6.64 -14.56 9.12
CA ILE A 67 6.24 -13.15 9.03
C ILE A 67 7.45 -12.26 8.74
N LYS A 68 8.59 -12.50 9.40
CA LYS A 68 9.82 -11.71 9.22
C LYS A 68 10.60 -12.06 7.95
N ALA A 69 10.22 -13.13 7.25
CA ALA A 69 10.79 -13.47 5.96
C ALA A 69 10.33 -12.51 4.85
N GLU A 70 9.18 -11.84 5.03
CA GLU A 70 8.71 -10.79 4.11
C GLU A 70 9.51 -9.49 4.31
N PRO A 71 9.85 -8.78 3.22
CA PRO A 71 10.54 -7.49 3.31
C PRO A 71 9.64 -6.44 3.95
N THR A 72 10.23 -5.49 4.66
CA THR A 72 9.52 -4.28 5.10
C THR A 72 9.14 -3.41 3.89
N PHE A 73 8.21 -2.47 4.08
CA PHE A 73 7.83 -1.52 3.02
C PHE A 73 9.04 -0.74 2.48
N GLU A 74 9.94 -0.33 3.37
CA GLU A 74 11.17 0.39 3.01
C GLU A 74 12.11 -0.48 2.16
N GLU A 75 12.34 -1.74 2.56
CA GLU A 75 13.19 -2.67 1.81
C GLU A 75 12.56 -3.01 0.46
N TYR A 76 11.24 -3.20 0.41
CA TYR A 76 10.53 -3.44 -0.84
C TYR A 76 10.72 -2.28 -1.82
N THR A 77 10.44 -1.05 -1.38
CA THR A 77 10.51 0.13 -2.26
C THR A 77 11.94 0.46 -2.69
N ARG A 78 12.92 0.32 -1.80
CA ARG A 78 14.32 0.63 -2.09
C ARG A 78 15.01 -0.46 -2.92
N ASP A 79 14.80 -1.72 -2.57
CA ASP A 79 15.67 -2.82 -3.04
C ASP A 79 14.97 -3.73 -4.07
N ILE A 80 13.66 -3.94 -3.94
CA ILE A 80 12.92 -4.94 -4.75
C ILE A 80 12.20 -4.28 -5.93
N LEU A 81 11.41 -3.23 -5.68
CA LEU A 81 10.58 -2.57 -6.69
C LEU A 81 11.39 -2.08 -7.91
N PRO A 82 12.57 -1.45 -7.76
CA PRO A 82 13.37 -1.03 -8.92
C PRO A 82 13.84 -2.21 -9.77
N ARG A 83 14.12 -3.36 -9.15
CA ARG A 83 14.50 -4.59 -9.85
C ARG A 83 13.32 -5.13 -10.66
N ILE A 84 12.13 -5.18 -10.06
CA ILE A 84 10.90 -5.60 -10.75
C ILE A 84 10.64 -4.69 -11.95
N ILE A 85 10.64 -3.37 -11.75
CA ILE A 85 10.36 -2.38 -12.80
C ILE A 85 11.37 -2.50 -13.94
N LYS A 86 12.67 -2.65 -13.64
CA LYS A 86 13.72 -2.83 -14.65
C LYS A 86 13.47 -4.04 -15.56
N HIS A 87 12.83 -5.08 -15.03
CA HIS A 87 12.53 -6.32 -15.75
C HIS A 87 11.08 -6.41 -16.24
N MET A 88 10.26 -5.38 -15.97
CA MET A 88 8.89 -5.29 -16.45
C MET A 88 8.90 -4.73 -17.88
N ASP A 89 8.70 -5.59 -18.89
CA ASP A 89 8.43 -5.12 -20.26
C ASP A 89 7.05 -4.44 -20.29
N SER A 90 7.06 -3.12 -20.42
CA SER A 90 5.88 -2.27 -20.46
C SER A 90 4.88 -2.67 -21.56
N ARG A 91 5.30 -3.44 -22.57
CA ARG A 91 4.45 -3.92 -23.67
C ARG A 91 3.60 -5.15 -23.31
N LYS A 92 3.91 -5.86 -22.21
CA LYS A 92 3.25 -7.13 -21.86
C LYS A 92 2.16 -6.99 -20.80
N TYR A 93 2.21 -5.93 -19.99
CA TYR A 93 1.27 -5.70 -18.88
C TYR A 93 0.08 -4.80 -19.23
N TRP A 94 0.19 -3.97 -20.28
CA TRP A 94 -0.93 -3.21 -20.83
C TRP A 94 -1.43 -3.85 -22.13
N GLY A 95 -2.07 -5.01 -22.01
CA GLY A 95 -3.03 -5.40 -23.04
C GLY A 95 -4.15 -4.36 -23.09
N ILE A 96 -4.37 -3.76 -24.27
CA ILE A 96 -5.45 -2.79 -24.64
C ILE A 96 -5.01 -1.31 -24.69
N ARG A 97 -4.36 -0.88 -25.78
CA ARG A 97 -4.90 0.02 -26.83
C ARG A 97 -3.79 0.56 -27.74
N GLY A 98 -3.74 0.01 -28.94
CA GLY A 98 -2.95 0.54 -30.06
C GLY A 98 -3.63 0.15 -31.36
N SER A 99 -4.83 0.66 -31.59
CA SER A 99 -5.48 0.67 -32.90
C SER A 99 -5.68 2.13 -33.26
N ASN A 100 -4.79 2.65 -34.11
CA ASN A 100 -5.07 3.78 -34.99
C ASN A 100 -4.29 3.53 -36.28
#